data_AF-A0A9W7ERL9-F1
#
_entry.id   AF-A0A9W7ERL9-F1
#
_cell.length_a   1.000
_cell.length_b   1.000
_cell.length_c   1.000
_cell.angle_alpha   90.00
_cell.angle_beta   90.00
_cell.angle_gamma   90.00
#
_symmetry.space_group_name_H-M   'P 1'
#
loop_
_entity.id
_entity.type
_entity.pdbx_description
1 polymer ?
#
loop_
_entity_poly.entity_id
_entity_poly.type
_entity_poly.pdbx_seq_one_letter_code
_entity_poly.pdbx_strand_id
1 'polypeptide(L)'
;IYSCGSCRTHLTSSDDIISKSFHGRNGRAYLFDSGVNVTLGAEEDRMLMTGLHKVCDLKCVRCDSLLGWTYVKAYEASQKYKEGKFIFEKMGL
;
A
#
# COMPACT_ATOMS: atom_id res chain seq x y z
N ILE A 1 -13.20 7.34 -5.53
CA ILE A 1 -11.99 7.99 -4.96
C ILE A 1 -11.85 7.57 -3.53
N TYR A 2 -10.66 7.09 -3.15
CA TYR A 2 -10.27 6.85 -1.76
C TYR A 2 -9.39 8.00 -1.28
N SER A 3 -9.54 8.37 -0.02
CA SER A 3 -8.90 9.54 0.59
C SER A 3 -8.30 9.16 1.92
N CYS A 4 -7.37 9.94 2.44
CA CYS A 4 -6.82 9.73 3.78
C CYS A 4 -7.93 9.82 4.83
N GLY A 5 -8.05 8.81 5.69
CA GLY A 5 -9.04 8.78 6.78
C GLY A 5 -8.91 9.93 7.77
N SER A 6 -7.69 10.47 7.96
CA SER A 6 -7.40 11.56 8.91
C SER A 6 -7.64 12.96 8.35
N CYS A 7 -7.22 13.25 7.11
CA CYS A 7 -7.22 14.61 6.55
C CYS A 7 -7.97 14.76 5.22
N ARG A 8 -8.59 13.68 4.72
CA ARG A 8 -9.38 13.61 3.48
C ARG A 8 -8.64 13.92 2.18
N THR A 9 -7.31 14.03 2.20
CA THR A 9 -6.49 14.16 0.98
C THR A 9 -6.71 12.95 0.07
N HIS A 10 -6.92 13.17 -1.23
CA HIS A 10 -7.13 12.08 -2.19
C HIS A 10 -5.90 11.19 -2.32
N LEU A 11 -6.08 9.88 -2.37
CA LEU A 11 -4.99 8.90 -2.42
C LEU A 11 -5.00 8.01 -3.66
N THR A 12 -6.17 7.57 -4.13
CA THR A 12 -6.27 6.66 -5.28
C THR A 12 -7.71 6.59 -5.82
N SER A 13 -7.94 6.01 -7.00
CA SER A 13 -9.29 5.73 -7.52
C SER A 13 -9.74 4.31 -7.19
N SER A 14 -11.06 4.10 -7.23
CA SER A 14 -11.63 2.74 -7.25
C SER A 14 -11.30 1.99 -8.53
N ASP A 15 -11.04 2.71 -9.61
CA ASP A 15 -10.71 2.13 -10.92
C ASP A 15 -9.30 1.53 -10.93
N ASP A 16 -8.42 2.00 -10.04
CA ASP A 16 -7.06 1.47 -9.85
C ASP A 16 -7.03 0.19 -8.99
N ILE A 17 -8.17 -0.30 -8.48
CA ILE A 17 -8.18 -1.50 -7.65
C ILE A 17 -7.82 -2.72 -8.48
N ILE A 18 -6.73 -3.39 -8.08
CA ILE A 18 -6.34 -4.70 -8.61
C ILE A 18 -7.00 -5.82 -7.80
N SER A 19 -7.01 -5.71 -6.46
CA SER A 19 -7.58 -6.75 -5.60
C SER A 19 -8.02 -6.24 -4.23
N LYS A 20 -9.17 -6.72 -3.76
CA LYS A 20 -9.71 -6.42 -2.44
C LYS A 20 -9.42 -7.49 -1.38
N SER A 21 -8.69 -8.55 -1.76
CA SER A 21 -8.47 -9.74 -0.92
C SER A 21 -7.22 -9.66 -0.04
N PHE A 22 -6.60 -8.47 0.07
CA PHE A 22 -5.38 -8.27 0.83
C PHE A 22 -5.68 -7.96 2.31
N HIS A 23 -4.67 -8.21 3.14
CA HIS A 23 -4.71 -7.94 4.57
C HIS A 23 -3.41 -7.26 4.97
N GLY A 24 -3.52 -6.30 5.88
CA GLY A 24 -2.40 -5.63 6.51
C GLY A 24 -2.37 -5.84 8.01
N ARG A 25 -1.58 -5.01 8.68
CA ARG A 25 -1.39 -5.02 10.13
C ARG A 25 -2.70 -4.79 10.87
N ASN A 26 -3.56 -3.92 10.35
CA ASN A 26 -4.80 -3.50 11.01
C ASN A 26 -6.06 -4.13 10.38
N GLY A 27 -5.93 -5.23 9.63
CA GLY A 27 -7.06 -5.96 9.04
C GLY A 27 -7.11 -5.85 7.52
N ARG A 28 -8.27 -5.50 6.96
CA ARG A 28 -8.46 -5.49 5.49
C ARG A 28 -7.64 -4.39 4.82
N ALA A 29 -7.00 -4.75 3.71
CA ALA A 29 -6.25 -3.84 2.86
C ALA A 29 -6.53 -4.16 1.38
N TYR A 30 -6.32 -3.20 0.50
CA TYR A 30 -6.56 -3.38 -0.94
C TYR A 30 -5.29 -3.08 -1.73
N LEU A 31 -5.09 -3.85 -2.81
CA LEU A 31 -4.03 -3.64 -3.77
C LEU A 31 -4.51 -2.74 -4.90
N PHE A 32 -3.78 -1.67 -5.14
CA PHE A 32 -4.05 -0.69 -6.19
C PHE A 32 -2.87 -0.58 -7.16
N ASP A 33 -3.19 -0.19 -8.38
CA ASP A 33 -2.20 0.08 -9.43
C ASP A 33 -1.46 1.39 -9.21
N SER A 34 -2.13 2.39 -8.66
CA SER A 34 -1.57 3.73 -8.43
C SER A 34 -1.96 4.33 -7.08
N GLY A 35 -1.11 5.23 -6.58
CA GLY A 35 -1.32 6.01 -5.37
C GLY A 35 -0.69 7.40 -5.49
N VAL A 36 -1.40 8.44 -5.06
CA VAL A 36 -0.99 9.85 -5.13
C VAL A 36 -1.04 10.50 -3.75
N ASN A 37 -0.36 11.64 -3.58
CA ASN A 37 -0.29 12.38 -2.32
C ASN A 37 0.23 11.55 -1.14
N VAL A 38 1.20 10.66 -1.44
CA VAL A 38 1.89 9.81 -0.47
C VAL A 38 3.38 10.11 -0.45
N THR A 39 4.00 9.91 0.70
CA THR A 39 5.46 9.88 0.87
C THR A 39 5.90 8.45 1.14
N LEU A 40 7.04 8.07 0.55
CA LEU A 40 7.65 6.76 0.76
C LEU A 40 8.60 6.82 1.96
N GLY A 41 8.48 5.85 2.86
CA GLY A 41 9.46 5.61 3.92
C GLY A 41 10.72 4.92 3.39
N ALA A 42 11.58 4.51 4.32
CA ALA A 42 12.77 3.73 4.00
C ALA A 42 12.38 2.33 3.47
N GLU A 43 13.21 1.80 2.58
CA GLU A 43 13.10 0.41 2.13
C GLU A 43 13.46 -0.54 3.26
N GLU A 44 12.61 -1.54 3.51
CA GLU A 44 12.87 -2.60 4.48
C GLU A 44 12.47 -3.96 3.92
N ASP A 45 13.22 -5.00 4.31
CA ASP A 45 12.83 -6.38 4.05
C ASP A 45 11.81 -6.82 5.11
N ARG A 46 10.63 -7.25 4.65
CA ARG A 46 9.48 -7.62 5.49
C ARG A 46 8.97 -9.01 5.10
N MET A 47 8.80 -9.88 6.10
CA MET A 47 8.17 -11.19 5.91
C MET A 47 6.65 -11.02 5.88
N LEU A 48 6.03 -11.40 4.77
CA LEU A 48 4.58 -11.36 4.56
C LEU A 48 4.03 -12.77 4.32
N MET A 49 2.70 -12.90 4.23
CA MET A 49 2.02 -14.19 3.99
C MET A 49 2.54 -14.94 2.76
N THR A 50 2.98 -14.20 1.72
CA THR A 50 3.49 -14.78 0.47
C THR A 50 5.01 -14.80 0.39
N GLY A 51 5.70 -14.75 1.54
CA GLY A 51 7.16 -14.80 1.62
C GLY A 51 7.83 -13.44 1.88
N LEU A 52 9.16 -13.43 1.75
CA LEU A 52 9.98 -12.24 1.95
C LEU A 52 9.77 -11.23 0.83
N HIS A 53 9.61 -9.95 1.17
CA HIS A 53 9.51 -8.86 0.21
C HIS A 53 10.32 -7.67 0.70
N LYS A 54 10.82 -6.86 -0.23
CA LYS A 54 11.28 -5.51 0.09
C LYS A 54 10.13 -4.53 -0.11
N VAL A 55 9.84 -3.71 0.89
CA VAL A 55 8.69 -2.80 0.93
C VAL A 55 9.08 -1.41 1.41
N CYS A 56 8.26 -0.41 1.11
CA CYS A 56 8.32 0.92 1.72
C CYS A 56 6.97 1.26 2.33
N ASP A 57 6.97 1.82 3.54
CA ASP A 57 5.75 2.37 4.13
C ASP A 57 5.26 3.60 3.36
N LEU A 58 3.94 3.75 3.30
CA LEU A 58 3.24 4.87 2.67
C LEU A 58 2.63 5.74 3.74
N LYS A 59 2.96 7.04 3.73
CA LYS A 59 2.34 8.03 4.61
C LYS A 59 1.64 9.12 3.81
N CYS A 60 0.62 9.74 4.40
CA CYS A 60 -0.05 10.86 3.75
C CYS A 60 0.86 12.09 3.70
N VAL A 61 1.03 12.69 2.52
CA VAL A 61 1.86 13.90 2.35
C VAL A 61 1.38 15.10 3.19
N ARG A 62 0.10 15.12 3.59
CA ARG A 62 -0.50 16.26 4.31
C ARG A 62 -0.43 16.14 5.83
N CYS A 63 -0.62 14.93 6.37
CA CYS A 63 -0.76 14.74 7.82
C CYS A 63 0.12 13.62 8.40
N ASP A 64 1.01 13.05 7.59
CA ASP A 64 1.96 11.98 7.95
C ASP A 64 1.33 10.69 8.52
N SER A 65 0.01 10.52 8.42
CA SER A 65 -0.67 9.30 8.85
C SER A 65 -0.20 8.12 8.02
N LEU A 66 0.09 6.98 8.66
CA LEU A 66 0.40 5.73 7.96
C LEU A 66 -0.83 5.24 7.19
N LEU A 67 -0.66 4.96 5.90
CA LEU A 67 -1.74 4.56 4.99
C LEU A 67 -1.61 3.09 4.54
N GLY A 68 -0.38 2.56 4.54
CA GLY A 68 -0.08 1.21 4.09
C GLY A 68 1.36 1.09 3.62
N TRP A 69 1.63 0.31 2.57
CA TRP A 69 2.98 0.10 2.03
C TRP A 69 2.95 -0.19 0.52
N THR A 70 4.09 -0.02 -0.15
CA THR A 70 4.30 -0.44 -1.56
C THR A 70 5.36 -1.55 -1.62
N TYR A 71 5.26 -2.42 -2.62
CA TYR A 71 6.27 -3.45 -2.86
C TYR A 71 7.37 -2.90 -3.76
N VAL A 72 8.60 -2.85 -3.24
CA VAL A 72 9.78 -2.50 -4.04
C VAL A 72 10.30 -3.72 -4.78
N LYS A 73 10.34 -4.87 -4.10
CA LYS A 73 10.83 -6.12 -4.67
C LYS A 73 10.13 -7.33 -4.09
N ALA A 74 9.75 -8.26 -4.96
CA ALA A 74 9.35 -9.61 -4.63
C ALA A 74 10.44 -10.58 -5.11
N TYR A 75 10.81 -11.54 -4.27
CA TYR A 75 11.85 -12.52 -4.59
C TYR A 75 11.29 -13.74 -5.33
N GLU A 76 10.01 -14.07 -5.11
CA GLU A 76 9.31 -15.13 -5.83
C GLU A 76 8.70 -14.65 -7.14
N ALA A 77 8.89 -15.41 -8.22
CA ALA A 77 8.36 -15.07 -9.55
C ALA A 77 6.83 -14.91 -9.56
N SER A 78 6.13 -15.75 -8.78
CA SER A 78 4.66 -15.70 -8.64
C SER A 78 4.15 -14.41 -7.99
N GLN A 79 5.02 -13.68 -7.27
CA GLN A 79 4.69 -12.46 -6.54
C GLN A 79 5.14 -11.19 -7.25
N LYS A 80 5.84 -11.29 -8.38
CA LYS A 80 6.38 -10.15 -9.15
C LYS A 80 5.34 -9.13 -9.58
N TYR A 81 4.11 -9.56 -9.81
CA TYR A 81 3.01 -8.67 -10.19
C TYR A 81 2.69 -7.58 -9.13
N LYS A 82 3.17 -7.77 -7.88
CA LYS A 82 2.99 -6.82 -6.78
C LYS A 82 4.00 -5.67 -6.82
N GLU A 83 5.14 -5.82 -7.48
CA GLU A 83 6.19 -4.79 -7.53
C GLU A 83 5.63 -3.48 -8.10
N GLY A 84 5.90 -2.37 -7.41
CA GLY A 84 5.38 -1.03 -7.72
C GLY A 84 3.91 -0.80 -7.36
N LYS A 85 3.19 -1.81 -6.86
CA LYS A 85 1.77 -1.69 -6.48
C LYS A 85 1.60 -1.21 -5.05
N PHE A 86 0.47 -0.56 -4.81
CA PHE A 86 0.18 0.12 -3.55
C PHE A 86 -0.80 -0.71 -2.72
N ILE A 87 -0.43 -0.98 -1.46
CA ILE A 87 -1.36 -1.48 -0.46
C ILE A 87 -1.84 -0.32 0.39
N PHE A 88 -3.14 -0.07 0.39
CA PHE A 88 -3.78 0.83 1.36
C PHE A 88 -4.62 0.03 2.35
N GLU A 89 -4.40 0.24 3.64
CA GLU A 89 -5.23 -0.36 4.69
C GLU A 89 -6.56 0.38 4.80
N LYS A 90 -7.65 -0.35 5.00
CA LYS A 90 -8.99 0.24 5.10
C LYS A 90 -9.10 1.28 6.22
N MET A 91 -8.33 1.14 7.30
CA MET A 91 -8.30 2.10 8.41
C MET A 91 -7.62 3.43 8.04
N GLY A 92 -6.70 3.41 7.05
CA GLY A 92 -6.02 4.60 6.54
C GLY A 92 -6.79 5.34 5.44
N LEU A 93 -7.85 4.72 4.90
CA LEU A 93 -8.74 5.27 3.87
C LEU A 93 -9.99 5.97 4.43
#